data_AF-A0A5R9GXR3-F1
#
_entry.id   AF-A0A5R9GXR3-F1
#
_cell.length_a   1.000
_cell.length_b   1.000
_cell.length_c   1.000
_cell.angle_alpha   90.00
_cell.angle_beta   90.00
_cell.angle_gamma   90.00
#
_symmetry.space_group_name_H-M   'P 1'
#
loop_
_entity.id
_entity.type
_entity.pdbx_description
1 polymer ?
#
loop_
_entity_poly.entity_id
_entity_poly.type
_entity_poly.pdbx_seq_one_letter_code
_entity_poly.pdbx_strand_id
1 'polypeptide(L)'
;MSSSKLENIISPIQTYIAISVALLIPVVIWPLQLYSDHGLNPAINIHQIWMVMAAAILLCSVTADSIIGYRKAPSWPFVTSAWICLTVLGVSIALRLPDGTWLMALMFALHSLRAAAGLWHNVSEWHLWPAWSRDTMASAALFFWHIMLNQAS
;
A
#
# COMPACT_ATOMS: atom_id res chain seq x y z
N MET A 1 -2.79 1.23 -41.00
CA MET A 1 -1.85 0.39 -40.23
C MET A 1 -2.31 0.46 -38.78
N SER A 2 -2.75 -0.66 -38.20
CA SER A 2 -3.77 -0.69 -37.15
C SER A 2 -3.25 -0.29 -35.75
N SER A 3 -4.01 0.57 -35.06
CA SER A 3 -3.74 0.93 -33.66
C SER A 3 -3.89 -0.24 -32.69
N SER A 4 -4.44 -1.37 -33.16
CA SER A 4 -4.58 -2.62 -32.40
C SER A 4 -3.28 -3.41 -32.19
N LYS A 5 -2.16 -3.02 -32.82
CA LYS A 5 -0.87 -3.73 -32.64
C LYS A 5 0.01 -3.16 -31.51
N LEU A 6 -0.27 -1.96 -31.01
CA LEU A 6 0.48 -1.37 -29.89
C LEU A 6 -0.12 -1.68 -28.51
N GLU A 7 -1.39 -2.08 -28.43
CA GLU A 7 -2.06 -2.47 -27.18
C GLU A 7 -1.60 -3.84 -26.62
N ASN A 8 -0.70 -4.54 -27.33
CA ASN A 8 -0.30 -5.92 -27.03
C ASN A 8 1.07 -6.08 -26.37
N ILE A 9 1.74 -5.01 -25.95
CA ILE A 9 3.10 -5.14 -25.41
C ILE A 9 3.11 -5.47 -23.92
N ILE A 10 2.15 -4.97 -23.13
CA ILE A 10 2.04 -5.28 -21.69
C ILE A 10 0.56 -5.33 -21.27
N SER A 11 0.11 -6.43 -20.68
CA SER A 11 -1.24 -6.55 -20.14
C SER A 11 -1.44 -5.58 -18.96
N PRO A 12 -2.58 -4.89 -18.84
CA PRO A 12 -2.88 -4.02 -17.69
C PRO A 12 -2.72 -4.72 -16.33
N ILE A 13 -2.98 -6.03 -16.30
CA ILE A 13 -2.80 -6.88 -15.12
C ILE A 13 -1.32 -6.98 -14.74
N GLN A 14 -0.44 -7.19 -15.73
CA GLN A 14 1.00 -7.28 -15.51
C GLN A 14 1.57 -5.95 -15.01
N THR A 15 1.14 -4.83 -15.59
CA THR A 15 1.55 -3.49 -15.14
C THR A 15 1.13 -3.24 -13.69
N TYR A 16 -0.12 -3.57 -13.34
CA TYR A 16 -0.61 -3.40 -11.97
C TYR A 16 0.18 -4.22 -10.96
N ILE A 17 0.41 -5.51 -11.26
CA ILE A 17 1.18 -6.40 -10.39
C ILE A 17 2.63 -5.93 -10.28
N ALA A 18 3.26 -5.57 -11.39
CA ALA A 18 4.65 -5.11 -11.40
C ALA A 18 4.83 -3.84 -10.56
N ILE A 19 3.95 -2.84 -10.72
CA ILE A 19 3.98 -1.61 -9.92
C ILE A 19 3.72 -1.92 -8.45
N SER A 20 2.72 -2.76 -8.14
CA SER A 20 2.40 -3.14 -6.76
C SER A 20 3.58 -3.84 -6.07
N VAL A 21 4.25 -4.76 -6.76
CA VAL A 21 5.44 -5.45 -6.24
C VAL A 21 6.61 -4.48 -6.09
N ALA A 22 6.89 -3.66 -7.10
CA ALA A 22 7.98 -2.69 -7.05
C ALA A 22 7.84 -1.70 -5.89
N LEU A 23 6.62 -1.26 -5.60
CA LEU A 23 6.31 -0.38 -4.47
C LEU A 23 6.33 -1.10 -3.12
N LEU A 24 6.05 -2.42 -3.09
CA LEU A 24 6.04 -3.22 -1.86
C LEU A 24 7.45 -3.53 -1.35
N ILE A 25 8.40 -3.74 -2.26
CA ILE A 25 9.82 -4.04 -1.95
C ILE A 25 10.40 -3.10 -0.88
N PRO A 26 10.34 -1.75 -1.02
CA PRO A 26 10.88 -0.86 0.00
C PRO A 26 10.14 -0.97 1.34
N VAL A 27 8.85 -1.29 1.38
CA VAL A 27 8.13 -1.47 2.66
C VAL A 27 8.65 -2.70 3.41
N VAL A 28 8.99 -3.76 2.69
CA VAL A 28 9.46 -5.04 3.27
C VAL A 28 10.94 -5.01 3.62
N ILE A 29 11.78 -4.52 2.70
CA ILE A 29 13.24 -4.66 2.76
C ILE A 29 13.91 -3.49 3.48
N TRP A 30 13.38 -2.27 3.38
CA TRP A 30 14.09 -1.07 3.85
C TRP A 30 14.46 -1.09 5.34
N PRO A 31 13.65 -1.62 6.26
CA PRO A 31 14.03 -1.73 7.68
C PRO A 31 15.28 -2.58 7.92
N LEU A 32 15.66 -3.49 7.00
CA LEU A 32 16.92 -4.24 7.10
C LEU A 32 18.14 -3.33 7.05
N GLN A 33 18.03 -2.15 6.41
CA GLN A 33 19.13 -1.19 6.36
C GLN A 33 19.48 -0.62 7.75
N LEU A 34 18.55 -0.65 8.72
CA LEU A 34 18.82 -0.28 10.11
C LEU A 34 19.86 -1.21 10.77
N TYR A 35 19.99 -2.44 10.29
CA TYR A 35 20.99 -3.42 10.77
C TYR A 35 22.29 -3.40 9.96
N SER A 36 22.38 -2.57 8.91
CA SER A 36 23.59 -2.40 8.11
C SER A 36 24.42 -1.20 8.60
N ASP A 37 25.72 -1.15 8.26
CA ASP A 37 26.62 -0.04 8.65
C ASP A 37 26.14 1.36 8.21
N HIS A 38 25.12 1.44 7.36
CA HIS A 38 24.45 2.70 6.98
C HIS A 38 23.58 3.28 8.10
N GLY A 39 23.19 2.48 9.10
CA GLY A 39 22.53 2.94 10.33
C GLY A 39 23.44 3.78 11.24
N LEU A 40 24.75 3.80 10.97
CA LEU A 40 25.74 4.60 11.69
C LEU A 40 25.88 6.04 11.17
N ASN A 41 25.15 6.42 10.10
CA ASN A 41 25.09 7.80 9.64
C ASN A 41 23.93 8.54 10.31
N PRO A 42 24.17 9.36 11.35
CA PRO A 42 23.11 10.05 12.10
C PRO A 42 22.37 11.11 11.26
N ALA A 43 22.84 11.44 10.05
CA ALA A 43 22.19 12.41 9.18
C ALA A 43 20.98 11.85 8.41
N ILE A 44 20.81 10.52 8.35
CA ILE A 44 19.71 9.89 7.59
C ILE A 44 18.69 9.28 8.55
N ASN A 45 17.50 9.88 8.64
CA ASN A 45 16.39 9.30 9.37
C ASN A 45 15.73 8.18 8.56
N ILE A 46 16.32 6.98 8.63
CA ILE A 46 15.89 5.79 7.89
C ILE A 46 14.42 5.44 8.19
N HIS A 47 13.99 5.61 9.45
CA HIS A 47 12.61 5.34 9.85
C HIS A 47 11.62 6.26 9.14
N GLN A 48 11.91 7.56 9.09
CA GLN A 48 11.04 8.53 8.42
C GLN A 48 10.96 8.26 6.90
N ILE A 49 12.08 7.91 6.25
CA ILE A 49 12.11 7.55 4.84
C ILE A 49 11.25 6.30 4.59
N TRP A 50 11.39 5.27 5.42
CA TRP A 50 10.58 4.05 5.34
C TRP A 50 9.08 4.35 5.49
N MET A 51 8.71 5.19 6.45
CA MET A 51 7.32 5.63 6.66
C MET A 51 6.77 6.41 5.46
N VAL A 52 7.58 7.25 4.80
CA VAL A 52 7.20 7.95 3.57
C VAL A 52 7.00 6.97 2.40
N MET A 53 7.82 5.93 2.28
CA MET A 53 7.61 4.88 1.26
C MET A 53 6.32 4.11 1.50
N ALA A 54 6.02 3.75 2.76
CA ALA A 54 4.76 3.11 3.14
C ALA A 54 3.54 4.02 2.91
N ALA A 55 3.68 5.33 3.12
CA ALA A 55 2.65 6.30 2.75
C ALA A 55 2.41 6.33 1.24
N ALA A 56 3.49 6.35 0.44
CA ALA A 56 3.41 6.44 -1.01
C ALA A 56 2.70 5.23 -1.62
N ILE A 57 3.06 4.01 -1.21
CA ILE A 57 2.37 2.80 -1.70
C ILE A 57 0.89 2.79 -1.27
N LEU A 58 0.55 3.19 -0.04
CA LEU A 58 -0.83 3.20 0.43
C LEU A 58 -1.70 4.21 -0.35
N LEU A 59 -1.16 5.39 -0.63
CA LEU A 59 -1.88 6.40 -1.41
C LEU A 59 -2.05 5.95 -2.87
N CYS A 60 -1.01 5.35 -3.45
CA CYS A 60 -1.08 4.80 -4.81
C CYS A 60 -2.09 3.64 -4.89
N SER A 61 -2.08 2.73 -3.91
CA SER A 61 -3.00 1.59 -3.87
C SER A 61 -4.44 2.02 -3.72
N VAL A 62 -4.73 2.86 -2.72
CA VAL A 62 -6.09 3.34 -2.47
C VAL A 62 -6.64 4.09 -3.68
N THR A 63 -5.81 4.88 -4.35
CA THR A 63 -6.22 5.61 -5.56
C THR A 63 -6.46 4.66 -6.74
N ALA A 64 -5.52 3.76 -7.02
CA ALA A 64 -5.63 2.81 -8.13
C ALA A 64 -6.85 1.88 -7.96
N ASP A 65 -7.03 1.30 -6.77
CA ASP A 65 -8.11 0.35 -6.50
C ASP A 65 -9.48 1.02 -6.48
N SER A 66 -9.52 2.30 -6.10
CA SER A 66 -10.73 3.12 -6.19
C SER A 66 -11.15 3.40 -7.63
N ILE A 67 -10.19 3.61 -8.53
CA ILE A 67 -10.43 3.84 -9.96
C ILE A 67 -10.83 2.53 -10.66
N ILE A 68 -10.09 1.45 -10.41
CA ILE A 68 -10.34 0.14 -11.03
C ILE A 68 -11.66 -0.45 -10.54
N GLY A 69 -11.96 -0.32 -9.24
CA GLY A 69 -13.20 -0.80 -8.63
C GLY A 69 -14.41 0.11 -8.85
N TYR A 70 -14.38 1.04 -9.81
CA TYR A 70 -15.46 2.00 -10.04
C TYR A 70 -16.80 1.30 -10.30
N ARG A 71 -17.85 1.72 -9.57
CA ARG A 71 -19.23 1.26 -9.77
C ARG A 71 -20.12 2.40 -10.22
N LYS A 72 -21.10 2.09 -11.08
CA LYS A 72 -22.11 3.05 -11.59
C LYS A 72 -23.13 3.52 -10.55
N ALA A 73 -23.08 3.01 -9.31
CA ALA A 73 -24.03 3.39 -8.27
C ALA A 73 -23.83 4.87 -7.86
N PRO A 74 -24.91 5.64 -7.64
CA PRO A 74 -24.82 7.08 -7.38
C PRO A 74 -24.10 7.43 -6.07
N SER A 75 -24.07 6.52 -5.10
CA SER A 75 -23.34 6.69 -3.84
C SER A 75 -21.85 6.36 -3.92
N TRP A 76 -21.41 5.66 -4.97
CA TRP A 76 -20.05 5.14 -5.07
C TRP A 76 -18.97 6.22 -5.07
N PRO A 77 -19.11 7.35 -5.80
CA PRO A 77 -18.10 8.42 -5.78
C PRO A 77 -17.94 9.04 -4.39
N PHE A 78 -19.03 9.18 -3.63
CA PHE A 78 -18.99 9.74 -2.28
C PHE A 78 -18.28 8.80 -1.30
N VAL A 79 -18.61 7.51 -1.33
CA VAL A 79 -17.95 6.49 -0.49
C VAL A 79 -16.46 6.40 -0.81
N THR A 80 -16.12 6.43 -2.09
CA THR A 80 -14.73 6.36 -2.57
C THR A 80 -13.95 7.61 -2.17
N SER A 81 -14.52 8.80 -2.36
CA SER A 81 -13.89 10.07 -1.96
C SER A 81 -13.69 10.14 -0.44
N ALA A 82 -14.68 9.72 0.34
CA ALA A 82 -14.57 9.65 1.80
C ALA A 82 -13.44 8.70 2.23
N TRP A 83 -13.31 7.54 1.57
CA TRP A 83 -12.24 6.59 1.84
C TRP A 83 -10.85 7.14 1.49
N ILE A 84 -10.71 7.81 0.35
CA ILE A 84 -9.45 8.47 -0.04
C ILE A 84 -9.10 9.56 0.98
N CYS A 85 -10.05 10.43 1.35
CA CYS A 85 -9.84 11.47 2.35
C CYS A 85 -9.43 10.90 3.72
N LEU A 86 -10.10 9.84 4.17
CA LEU A 86 -9.76 9.14 5.41
C LEU A 86 -8.35 8.56 5.34
N THR A 87 -7.97 7.99 4.20
CA THR A 87 -6.62 7.44 3.99
C THR A 87 -5.56 8.53 4.03
N VAL A 88 -5.78 9.64 3.32
CA VAL A 88 -4.86 10.78 3.32
C VAL A 88 -4.70 11.37 4.72
N LEU A 89 -5.79 11.47 5.47
CA LEU A 89 -5.76 11.92 6.86
C LEU A 89 -5.00 10.93 7.75
N GLY A 90 -5.28 9.63 7.64
CA GLY A 90 -4.62 8.57 8.39
C GLY A 90 -3.11 8.54 8.15
N VAL A 91 -2.68 8.64 6.88
CA VAL A 91 -1.27 8.78 6.48
C VAL A 91 -0.65 10.05 7.08
N SER A 92 -1.35 11.18 7.00
CA SER A 92 -0.87 12.46 7.52
C SER A 92 -0.66 12.42 9.04
N ILE A 93 -1.52 11.72 9.77
CA ILE A 93 -1.39 11.51 11.21
C ILE A 93 -0.25 10.55 11.51
N ALA A 94 -0.18 9.41 10.80
CA ALA A 94 0.87 8.42 10.98
C ALA A 94 2.26 9.02 10.78
N LEU A 95 2.47 9.87 9.77
CA LEU A 95 3.77 10.51 9.53
C LEU A 95 4.18 11.53 10.61
N ARG A 96 3.27 11.98 11.47
CA ARG A 96 3.54 12.96 12.53
C ARG A 96 3.74 12.31 13.90
N LEU A 97 3.29 11.07 14.07
CA LEU A 97 3.40 10.36 15.34
C LEU A 97 4.77 9.68 15.44
N PRO A 98 5.45 9.76 16.60
CA PRO A 98 6.70 9.02 16.84
C PRO A 98 6.56 7.51 16.59
N ASP A 99 5.40 6.95 16.95
CA ASP A 99 5.06 5.54 16.74
C ASP A 99 4.06 5.33 15.60
N GLY A 100 4.09 6.17 14.56
CA GLY A 100 3.11 6.14 13.48
C GLY A 100 3.02 4.83 12.68
N THR A 101 4.01 3.93 12.82
CA THR A 101 4.08 2.67 12.09
C THR A 101 2.88 1.76 12.34
N TRP A 102 2.37 1.66 13.57
CA TRP A 102 1.20 0.82 13.85
C TRP A 102 -0.05 1.34 13.14
N LEU A 103 -0.20 2.68 13.06
CA LEU A 103 -1.33 3.30 12.39
C LEU A 103 -1.24 3.09 10.88
N MET A 104 -0.03 3.20 10.31
CA MET A 104 0.20 2.89 8.90
C MET A 104 -0.12 1.41 8.61
N ALA A 105 0.33 0.48 9.46
CA ALA A 105 0.03 -0.94 9.34
C ALA A 105 -1.47 -1.22 9.41
N LEU A 106 -2.18 -0.54 10.32
CA LEU A 106 -3.62 -0.61 10.46
C LEU A 106 -4.34 -0.07 9.22
N MET A 107 -3.88 1.03 8.64
CA MET A 107 -4.46 1.57 7.41
C MET A 107 -4.34 0.59 6.24
N PHE A 108 -3.21 -0.08 6.09
CA PHE A 108 -3.06 -1.18 5.13
C PHE A 108 -4.00 -2.35 5.43
N ALA A 109 -4.13 -2.76 6.70
CA ALA A 109 -5.04 -3.82 7.09
C ALA A 109 -6.49 -3.47 6.72
N LEU A 110 -6.95 -2.26 7.07
CA LEU A 110 -8.29 -1.79 6.75
C LEU A 110 -8.51 -1.71 5.23
N HIS A 111 -7.51 -1.29 4.46
CA HIS A 111 -7.60 -1.28 3.01
C HIS A 111 -7.72 -2.70 2.44
N SER A 112 -6.93 -3.65 2.95
CA SER A 112 -6.96 -5.05 2.53
C SER A 112 -8.32 -5.72 2.74
N LEU A 113 -9.05 -5.33 3.81
CA LEU A 113 -10.39 -5.86 4.10
C LEU A 113 -11.40 -5.55 3.00
N ARG A 114 -11.25 -4.45 2.26
CA ARG A 114 -12.14 -4.13 1.13
C ARG A 114 -11.99 -5.15 0.01
N ALA A 115 -10.76 -5.50 -0.33
CA ALA A 115 -10.47 -6.53 -1.32
C ALA A 115 -10.89 -7.92 -0.81
N ALA A 116 -10.60 -8.24 0.46
CA ALA A 116 -11.02 -9.48 1.10
C ALA A 116 -12.54 -9.66 1.11
N ALA A 117 -13.31 -8.61 1.41
CA ALA A 117 -14.77 -8.65 1.36
C ALA A 117 -15.28 -8.94 -0.07
N GLY A 118 -14.66 -8.34 -1.09
CA GLY A 118 -14.96 -8.66 -2.48
C GLY A 118 -14.71 -10.13 -2.82
N LEU A 119 -13.54 -10.66 -2.42
CA LEU A 119 -13.18 -12.07 -2.60
C LEU A 119 -14.15 -13.01 -1.88
N TRP A 120 -14.52 -12.68 -0.63
CA TRP A 120 -15.47 -13.44 0.19
C TRP A 120 -16.86 -13.52 -0.45
N HIS A 121 -17.29 -12.45 -1.12
CA HIS A 121 -18.53 -12.41 -1.88
C HIS A 121 -18.41 -12.97 -3.30
N ASN A 122 -17.32 -13.67 -3.64
CA ASN A 122 -17.05 -14.27 -4.95
C ASN A 122 -17.13 -13.26 -6.11
N VAL A 123 -16.72 -12.01 -5.89
CA VAL A 123 -16.63 -11.00 -6.95
C VAL A 123 -15.51 -11.42 -7.92
N SER A 124 -15.83 -11.52 -9.21
CA SER A 124 -14.91 -12.01 -10.26
C SER A 124 -13.96 -10.94 -10.81
N GLU A 125 -13.56 -9.97 -9.99
CA GLU A 125 -12.66 -8.89 -10.39
C GLU A 125 -11.20 -9.32 -10.18
N TRP A 126 -10.42 -9.34 -11.26
CA TRP A 126 -9.04 -9.87 -11.28
C TRP A 126 -8.08 -9.15 -10.30
N HIS A 127 -8.32 -7.87 -10.01
CA HIS A 127 -7.43 -7.02 -9.21
C HIS A 127 -7.55 -7.28 -7.70
N LEU A 128 -8.63 -7.93 -7.26
CA LEU A 128 -8.90 -8.16 -5.84
C LEU A 128 -7.83 -9.01 -5.17
N TRP A 129 -7.36 -10.07 -5.84
CA TRP A 129 -6.29 -10.93 -5.33
C TRP A 129 -4.95 -10.16 -5.19
N PRO A 130 -4.43 -9.54 -6.25
CA PRO A 130 -3.25 -8.67 -6.15
C PRO A 130 -3.35 -7.58 -5.08
N ALA A 131 -4.48 -6.86 -5.02
CA ALA A 131 -4.70 -5.79 -4.04
C ALA A 131 -4.66 -6.32 -2.61
N TRP A 132 -5.44 -7.38 -2.34
CA TRP A 132 -5.48 -8.03 -1.03
C TRP A 132 -4.10 -8.52 -0.59
N SER A 133 -3.37 -9.21 -1.48
CA SER A 133 -2.03 -9.73 -1.16
C SER A 133 -1.03 -8.62 -0.88
N ARG A 134 -0.98 -7.57 -1.72
CA ARG A 134 -0.09 -6.40 -1.51
C ARG A 134 -0.33 -5.77 -0.15
N ASP A 135 -1.59 -5.45 0.17
CA ASP A 135 -1.91 -4.70 1.38
C ASP A 135 -1.74 -5.56 2.65
N THR A 136 -2.06 -6.85 2.55
CA THR A 136 -1.81 -7.81 3.64
C THR A 136 -0.31 -7.94 3.91
N MET A 137 0.52 -8.06 2.87
CA MET A 137 1.97 -8.14 3.01
C MET A 137 2.57 -6.85 3.57
N ALA A 138 2.11 -5.68 3.08
CA ALA A 138 2.54 -4.39 3.59
C ALA A 138 2.18 -4.22 5.07
N SER A 139 0.94 -4.55 5.45
CA SER A 139 0.48 -4.52 6.85
C SER A 139 1.31 -5.45 7.74
N ALA A 140 1.48 -6.72 7.31
CA ALA A 140 2.26 -7.70 8.05
C ALA A 140 3.72 -7.28 8.22
N ALA A 141 4.35 -6.75 7.16
CA ALA A 141 5.72 -6.24 7.23
C ALA A 141 5.84 -5.05 8.19
N LEU A 142 4.91 -4.10 8.13
CA LEU A 142 4.91 -2.94 9.04
C LEU A 142 4.73 -3.37 10.50
N PHE A 143 3.79 -4.28 10.80
CA PHE A 143 3.62 -4.81 12.16
C PHE A 143 4.83 -5.62 12.63
N PHE A 144 5.35 -6.49 11.78
CA PHE A 144 6.53 -7.30 12.08
C PHE A 144 7.72 -6.39 12.45
N TRP A 145 8.02 -5.40 11.62
CA TRP A 145 9.13 -4.48 11.87
C TRP A 145 8.87 -3.57 13.06
N HIS A 146 7.64 -3.10 13.26
CA HIS A 146 7.29 -2.33 14.46
C HIS A 146 7.59 -3.12 15.75
N ILE A 147 7.23 -4.41 15.79
CA ILE A 147 7.54 -5.28 16.93
C ILE A 147 9.04 -5.49 17.08
N MET A 148 9.75 -5.81 16.01
CA MET A 148 11.20 -6.09 16.05
C MET A 148 12.02 -4.88 16.47
N LEU A 149 11.66 -3.68 15.99
CA LEU A 149 12.36 -2.45 16.34
C LEU A 149 12.09 -2.02 17.79
N ASN A 150 10.87 -2.20 18.29
CA ASN A 150 10.52 -1.88 19.68
C ASN A 150 11.09 -2.88 20.70
N GLN A 151 11.43 -4.10 20.29
CA GLN A 151 12.11 -5.08 21.15
C GLN A 151 13.63 -4.84 21.21
N ALA A 152 14.20 -4.09 20.28
CA ALA A 152 15.63 -3.81 20.19
C ALA A 152 16.07 -2.52 20.91
N SER A 153 15.11 -1.70 21.36
CA SER A 153 15.29 -0.46 22.14
C SER A 153 15.12 -0.69 23.64
#